data_AF-A0A950E2K7-F1
#
_entry.id   AF-A0A950E2K7-F1
#
_cell.length_a   1.000
_cell.length_b   1.000
_cell.length_c   1.000
_cell.angle_alpha   90.00
_cell.angle_beta   90.00
_cell.angle_gamma   90.00
#
_symmetry.space_group_name_H-M   'P 1'
#
loop_
_entity.id
_entity.type
_entity.pdbx_description
1 polymer ?
#
loop_
_entity_poly.entity_id
_entity_poly.type
_entity_poly.pdbx_seq_one_letter_code
_entity_poly.pdbx_strand_id
1 'polypeptide(L)' 'MDDQLRRRSVGAPAARSLLLTILGEYVLPRGEAVWQETLVAALVSVGYTQHAARQALARSVRDGWLSTSR' A
#
# COMPACT_ATOMS: atom_id res chain seq x y z
N MET A 1 16.52 -22.92 19.23
CA MET A 1 16.60 -22.17 17.97
C MET A 1 15.36 -21.27 17.90
N ASP A 2 15.07 -20.52 18.97
CA ASP A 2 13.70 -20.03 19.22
C ASP A 2 13.63 -18.63 19.86
N ASP A 3 14.78 -17.97 20.07
CA ASP A 3 14.82 -16.65 20.74
C ASP A 3 14.96 -15.47 19.76
N GLN A 4 15.31 -15.76 18.50
CA GLN A 4 15.60 -14.74 17.49
C GLN A 4 14.33 -14.16 16.82
N LEU A 5 13.21 -14.88 16.91
CA LEU A 5 11.91 -14.44 16.40
C LEU A 5 11.12 -13.57 17.39
N ARG A 6 11.52 -13.52 18.67
CA ARG A 6 10.62 -13.02 19.73
C ARG A 6 10.60 -11.50 19.92
N ARG A 7 11.56 -10.72 19.38
CA ARG A 7 11.61 -9.26 19.61
C ARG A 7 12.27 -8.44 18.49
N ARG A 8 12.05 -8.78 17.22
CA ARG A 8 12.04 -7.70 16.23
C ARG A 8 10.64 -7.11 16.34
N SER A 9 10.50 -5.91 16.92
CA SER A 9 9.32 -5.11 16.58
C SER A 9 9.30 -5.07 15.07
N VAL A 10 8.38 -5.81 14.43
CA VAL A 10 8.14 -5.69 13.00
C VAL A 10 7.73 -4.24 12.88
N GLY A 11 8.62 -3.40 12.35
CA GLY A 11 8.36 -1.97 12.21
C GLY A 11 7.06 -1.77 11.43
N ALA A 12 6.60 -0.51 11.31
CA ALA A 12 5.45 -0.22 10.46
C ALA A 12 5.61 -0.95 9.10
N PRO A 13 4.54 -1.61 8.59
CA PRO A 13 4.62 -2.31 7.32
C PRO A 13 5.20 -1.40 6.23
N ALA A 14 5.74 -1.98 5.16
CA ALA A 14 6.03 -1.15 4.00
C ALA A 14 4.71 -0.56 3.47
N ALA A 15 4.70 0.71 3.07
CA ALA A 15 3.52 1.38 2.50
C ALA A 15 2.87 0.56 1.37
N ARG A 16 3.70 -0.16 0.58
CA ARG A 16 3.24 -1.08 -0.46
C ARG A 16 2.44 -2.27 0.08
N SER A 17 2.86 -2.88 1.19
CA SER A 17 2.13 -4.01 1.77
C SER A 17 0.73 -3.57 2.17
N LEU A 18 0.60 -2.40 2.80
CA LEU A 18 -0.71 -1.87 3.15
C LEU A 18 -1.53 -1.44 1.92
N LEU A 19 -0.88 -0.89 0.89
CA LEU A 19 -1.54 -0.61 -0.39
C LEU A 19 -2.18 -1.87 -0.98
N LEU A 20 -1.48 -3.01 -0.98
CA LEU A 20 -2.01 -4.27 -1.47
C LEU A 20 -3.20 -4.76 -0.64
N THR A 21 -3.16 -4.60 0.69
CA THR A 21 -4.31 -4.89 1.55
C THR A 21 -5.50 -3.99 1.18
N ILE A 22 -5.30 -2.68 1.03
CA ILE A 22 -6.39 -1.76 0.66
C ILE A 22 -6.99 -2.14 -0.69
N LEU A 23 -6.15 -2.47 -1.68
CA LEU A 23 -6.61 -2.88 -3.00
C LEU A 23 -7.39 -4.20 -2.95
N GLY A 24 -6.87 -5.21 -2.25
CA GLY A 24 -7.51 -6.52 -2.14
C GLY A 24 -8.83 -6.48 -1.38
N GLU A 25 -8.92 -5.68 -0.33
CA GLU A 25 -10.12 -5.63 0.54
C GLU A 25 -11.20 -4.66 0.04
N TYR A 26 -10.82 -3.52 -0.58
CA TYR A 26 -11.78 -2.47 -0.89
C TYR A 26 -12.01 -2.26 -2.39
N VAL A 27 -10.99 -2.45 -3.22
CA VAL A 27 -11.06 -2.13 -4.65
C VAL A 27 -11.42 -3.37 -5.48
N LEU A 28 -10.68 -4.46 -5.29
CA LEU A 28 -10.87 -5.70 -6.04
C LEU A 28 -12.29 -6.29 -5.92
N PRO A 29 -12.95 -6.33 -4.75
CA PRO A 29 -14.28 -6.91 -4.63
C PRO A 29 -15.36 -6.09 -5.36
N ARG A 30 -15.11 -4.79 -5.58
CA ARG A 30 -16.02 -3.91 -6.32
C ARG A 30 -15.81 -3.97 -7.83
N GLY A 31 -14.59 -4.33 -8.27
CA GLY A 31 -14.24 -4.36 -9.69
C GLY A 31 -14.17 -2.99 -10.36
N GLU A 32 -14.15 -1.92 -9.57
CA GLU A 32 -14.14 -0.52 -10.04
C GLU A 32 -12.79 0.13 -9.80
N ALA A 33 -12.39 1.02 -10.71
CA ALA A 33 -11.19 1.83 -10.54
C ALA A 33 -11.40 2.90 -9.46
N VAL A 34 -10.32 3.27 -8.78
CA VAL A 34 -10.32 4.35 -7.79
C VAL A 34 -9.38 5.47 -8.18
N TRP A 35 -9.70 6.70 -7.75
CA TRP A 35 -8.81 7.83 -7.92
C TRP A 35 -7.47 7.59 -7.20
N GLN A 36 -6.36 7.92 -7.86
CA GLN A 36 -5.03 7.77 -7.27
C GLN A 36 -4.91 8.50 -5.93
N GLU A 37 -5.46 9.72 -5.84
CA GLU A 37 -5.40 10.53 -4.61
C GLU A 37 -6.22 9.90 -3.47
N THR A 38 -7.25 9.10 -3.75
CA THR A 38 -7.95 8.33 -2.71
C THR A 38 -7.02 7.30 -2.07
N LEU A 39 -6.21 6.60 -2.86
CA LEU A 39 -5.23 5.63 -2.34
C LEU A 39 -4.09 6.33 -1.58
N VAL A 40 -3.65 7.50 -2.05
CA VAL A 40 -2.68 8.32 -1.32
C VAL A 40 -3.25 8.75 0.03
N ALA A 41 -4.48 9.28 0.06
CA ALA A 41 -5.15 9.72 1.28
C ALA A 41 -5.35 8.57 2.28
N ALA A 42 -5.72 7.38 1.81
CA ALA A 42 -5.88 6.20 2.65
C ALA A 42 -4.56 5.73 3.30
N LEU A 43 -3.43 5.88 2.62
CA LEU A 43 -2.11 5.60 3.21
C LEU A 43 -1.67 6.71 4.17
N VAL A 44 -2.02 7.97 3.90
CA VAL A 44 -1.70 9.08 4.82
C VAL A 44 -2.52 8.98 6.11
N SER A 45 -3.79 8.59 6.04
CA SER A 45 -4.67 8.48 7.22
C SER A 45 -4.21 7.44 8.25
N VAL A 46 -3.39 6.47 7.81
CA VAL A 46 -2.81 5.40 8.64
C VAL A 46 -1.33 5.64 8.96
N GLY A 47 -0.81 6.86 8.71
CA GLY A 47 0.47 7.33 9.23
C GLY A 47 1.64 7.37 8.25
N TYR A 48 1.45 7.07 6.96
CA TYR A 48 2.52 7.23 5.96
C TYR A 48 2.62 8.68 5.48
N THR A 49 3.83 9.11 5.11
CA THR A 49 3.99 10.40 4.43
C THR A 49 3.41 10.33 3.03
N GLN A 50 2.95 11.48 2.51
CA GLN A 50 2.46 11.58 1.13
C GLN A 50 3.51 11.12 0.11
N HIS A 51 4.79 11.40 0.38
CA HIS A 51 5.90 10.93 -0.44
C HIS A 51 5.98 9.39 -0.46
N ALA A 52 5.97 8.74 0.71
CA ALA A 52 6.02 7.28 0.80
C ALA A 52 4.81 6.62 0.12
N ALA A 53 3.62 7.20 0.26
CA ALA A 53 2.40 6.74 -0.38
C ALA A 53 2.49 6.80 -1.92
N ARG A 54 2.88 7.96 -2.47
CA ARG A 54 3.09 8.14 -3.91
C ARG A 54 4.19 7.22 -4.45
N GLN A 55 5.27 7.03 -3.68
CA GLN A 55 6.34 6.12 -4.06
C GLN A 55 5.88 4.66 -4.08
N ALA A 56 5.01 4.23 -3.16
CA ALA A 56 4.43 2.90 -3.18
C ALA A 56 3.59 2.68 -4.45
N LEU A 57 2.69 3.60 -4.78
CA LEU A 57 1.88 3.57 -6.00
C LEU A 57 2.74 3.55 -7.26
N ALA A 58 3.68 4.49 -7.40
CA ALA A 58 4.54 4.59 -8.58
C ALA A 58 5.36 3.32 -8.81
N ARG A 59 5.88 2.70 -7.74
CA ARG A 59 6.59 1.43 -7.88
C ARG A 59 5.64 0.28 -8.21
N SER A 60 4.42 0.25 -7.66
CA SER A 60 3.44 -0.79 -8.01
C SER A 60 3.00 -0.71 -9.47
N VAL A 61 2.87 0.50 -10.04
CA VAL A 61 2.65 0.67 -11.49
C VAL A 61 3.86 0.22 -12.28
N ARG A 62 5.06 0.65 -11.90
CA ARG A 62 6.32 0.24 -12.57
C ARG A 62 6.51 -1.28 -12.59
N ASP A 63 6.19 -1.93 -11.49
CA ASP A 63 6.33 -3.38 -11.33
C ASP A 63 5.16 -4.16 -11.97
N GLY A 64 4.21 -3.46 -12.64
CA GLY A 64 3.11 -4.08 -13.39
C GLY A 64 1.91 -4.52 -12.55
N TRP A 65 1.84 -4.17 -11.27
CA TRP A 65 0.75 -4.57 -10.36
C TRP A 65 -0.50 -3.69 -10.48
N LEU A 66 -0.33 -2.46 -10.99
CA LEU A 66 -1.40 -1.48 -11.18
C LEU A 66 -1.30 -0.88 -12.57
N SER A 67 -2.45 -0.60 -13.16
CA SER A 67 -2.58 0.23 -14.37
C SER A 67 -3.22 1.56 -14.01
N THR A 68 -2.91 2.59 -14.80
CA THR A 68 -3.51 3.92 -14.66
C THR A 68 -4.24 4.28 -15.94
N SER A 69 -5.48 4.74 -15.82
CA SER A 69 -6.22 5.41 -16.89
C SER A 69 -6.23 6.92 -16.65
N ARG A 70 -6.48 7.70 -17.70
CA ARG A 70 -6.69 9.15 -17.61
C ARG A 70 -8.16 9.47 -17.40
#